data_AF-A0A848F6S8-F1
#
_entry.id   AF-A0A848F6S8-F1
#
_cell.length_a   1.000
_cell.length_b   1.000
_cell.length_c   1.000
_cell.angle_alpha   90.00
_cell.angle_beta   90.00
_cell.angle_gamma   90.00
#
_symmetry.space_group_name_H-M   'P 1'
#
loop_
_entity.id
_entity.type
_entity.pdbx_description
1 polymer ?
#
loop_
_entity_poly.entity_id
_entity_poly.type
_entity_poly.pdbx_seq_one_letter_code
_entity_poly.pdbx_strand_id
1 'polypeptide(L)'
;MKEIQDNGPQDQIQGIYRQLKKGLGRELVDDENVSALIELAARDGEQVLEQELREWQAPCGTGGDASPGGLHHLAPNPGFNKLNAKH
;
A
#
# COMPACT_ATOMS: atom_id res chain seq x y z
N MET A 1 15.25 5.71 31.58
CA MET A 1 13.81 5.45 31.34
C MET A 1 13.52 6.05 29.97
N LYS A 2 13.03 5.27 29.00
CA LYS A 2 12.87 5.72 27.60
C LYS A 2 11.86 6.87 27.58
N GLU A 3 12.34 8.03 27.18
CA GLU A 3 11.56 9.24 26.95
C GLU A 3 10.42 8.88 25.99
N ILE A 4 9.20 9.00 26.51
CA ILE A 4 7.97 8.81 25.76
C ILE A 4 7.96 10.00 24.81
N GLN A 5 8.38 9.77 23.57
CA GLN A 5 8.40 10.79 22.54
C GLN A 5 6.97 11.27 22.33
N ASP A 6 6.61 12.38 22.98
CA ASP A 6 5.54 13.28 22.55
C ASP A 6 6.00 13.94 21.24
N ASN A 7 6.17 13.09 20.23
CA ASN A 7 6.43 13.51 18.88
C ASN A 7 5.05 13.83 18.33
N GLY A 8 4.72 15.12 18.35
CA GLY A 8 3.44 15.64 17.87
C GLY A 8 3.08 15.06 16.48
N PRO A 9 1.82 15.17 16.05
CA PRO A 9 1.30 14.45 14.88
C PRO A 9 2.19 14.55 13.64
N GLN A 10 2.86 15.68 13.43
CA GLN A 10 3.81 15.86 12.33
C GLN A 10 5.08 14.99 12.41
N ASP A 11 5.66 14.77 13.59
CA ASP A 11 6.85 13.92 13.72
C ASP A 11 6.49 12.44 13.56
N GLN A 12 5.28 12.03 13.98
CA GLN A 12 4.75 10.71 13.66
C GLN A 12 4.60 10.52 12.14
N ILE A 13 4.02 11.47 11.40
CA ILE A 13 3.94 11.43 9.93
C ILE A 13 5.33 11.31 9.30
N GLN A 14 6.29 12.11 9.76
CA GLN A 14 7.68 12.03 9.28
C GLN A 14 8.32 10.67 9.58
N GLY A 15 8.04 10.10 10.76
CA GLY A 15 8.49 8.78 11.16
C GLY A 15 7.95 7.67 10.27
N ILE A 16 6.65 7.71 9.95
CA ILE A 16 5.99 6.77 9.04
C ILE A 16 6.55 6.93 7.63
N TYR A 17 6.66 8.17 7.14
CA TYR A 17 7.22 8.47 5.82
C TYR A 17 8.63 7.90 5.63
N ARG A 18 9.52 8.04 6.63
CA ARG A 18 10.86 7.46 6.59
C ARG A 18 10.86 5.93 6.53
N GLN A 19 9.86 5.28 7.10
CA GLN A 19 9.69 3.82 6.99
C GLN A 19 9.18 3.44 5.61
N LEU A 20 8.22 4.20 5.08
CA LEU A 20 7.65 3.97 3.75
C LEU A 20 8.70 4.09 2.64
N LYS A 21 9.61 5.06 2.73
CA LYS A 21 10.76 5.16 1.80
C LYS A 21 11.68 3.93 1.80
N LYS A 22 11.61 3.09 2.84
CA LYS A 22 12.35 1.82 2.95
C LYS A 22 11.50 0.61 2.55
N GLY A 23 10.26 0.81 2.10
CA GLY A 23 9.29 -0.24 1.81
C GLY A 23 8.69 -0.89 3.06
N LEU A 24 8.73 -0.20 4.21
CA LEU A 24 8.21 -0.68 5.50
C LEU A 24 7.12 0.26 6.03
N GLY A 25 6.24 -0.21 6.91
CA GLY A 25 5.30 0.67 7.61
C GLY A 25 4.00 0.98 6.86
N ARG A 26 3.64 0.18 5.84
CA ARG A 26 2.30 0.23 5.21
C ARG A 26 1.17 -0.01 6.23
N GLU A 27 1.44 -0.80 7.27
CA GLU A 27 0.52 -1.02 8.40
C GLU A 27 0.31 0.19 9.32
N LEU A 28 1.16 1.20 9.20
CA LEU A 28 1.05 2.46 9.96
C LEU A 28 0.31 3.53 9.15
N VAL A 29 -0.11 3.21 7.93
CA VAL A 29 -0.86 4.12 7.06
C VAL A 29 -2.33 3.91 7.30
N ASP A 30 -3.02 4.98 7.66
CA ASP A 30 -4.44 5.02 8.00
C ASP A 30 -5.13 6.17 7.23
N ASP A 31 -6.46 6.14 7.15
CA ASP A 31 -7.24 7.16 6.44
C ASP A 31 -6.96 8.60 6.91
N GLU A 32 -6.60 8.77 8.19
CA GLU A 32 -6.27 10.06 8.78
C GLU A 32 -4.89 10.59 8.36
N ASN A 33 -3.92 9.70 8.16
CA ASN A 33 -2.53 10.07 7.91
C ASN A 33 -2.13 9.99 6.43
N VAL A 34 -2.84 9.18 5.63
CA VAL A 34 -2.50 8.91 4.22
C VAL A 34 -2.49 10.19 3.39
N SER A 35 -3.42 11.12 3.64
CA SER A 35 -3.46 12.42 2.94
C SER A 35 -2.19 13.24 3.19
N ALA A 36 -1.74 13.32 4.45
CA ALA A 36 -0.54 14.06 4.81
C ALA A 36 0.74 13.41 4.24
N LEU A 37 0.76 12.08 4.17
CA LEU A 37 1.85 11.33 3.56
C LEU A 37 1.93 11.55 2.03
N ILE A 38 0.78 11.62 1.33
CA ILE A 38 0.71 11.95 -0.10
C ILE A 38 1.28 13.35 -0.35
N GLU A 39 0.86 14.34 0.43
CA GLU A 39 1.39 15.71 0.30
C GLU A 39 2.89 15.78 0.54
N LEU A 40 3.39 15.00 1.52
CA LEU A 40 4.81 14.95 1.82
C LEU A 40 5.61 14.30 0.67
N ALA A 41 5.11 13.18 0.13
CA ALA A 41 5.71 12.51 -1.03
C ALA A 41 5.75 13.43 -2.26
N ALA A 42 4.66 14.16 -2.52
CA ALA A 42 4.58 15.12 -3.62
C ALA A 42 5.62 16.25 -3.48
N ARG A 43 5.83 16.75 -2.25
CA ARG A 43 6.83 17.80 -1.96
C ARG A 43 8.27 17.32 -2.09
N ASP A 44 8.53 16.07 -1.76
CA ASP A 44 9.86 15.43 -1.86
C ASP A 44 10.16 14.94 -3.29
N GLY A 45 9.13 14.85 -4.15
CA GLY A 45 9.23 14.34 -5.52
C GLY A 45 9.16 12.81 -5.63
N GLU A 46 8.70 12.11 -4.58
CA GLU A 46 8.59 10.66 -4.53
C GLU A 46 7.29 10.18 -5.23
N GLN A 47 7.26 10.33 -6.56
CA GLN A 47 6.06 10.04 -7.37
C GLN A 47 5.55 8.60 -7.23
N VAL A 48 6.45 7.62 -7.05
CA VAL A 48 6.05 6.21 -6.86
C VAL A 48 5.33 6.05 -5.53
N LEU A 49 5.91 6.56 -4.45
CA LEU A 49 5.32 6.48 -3.11
C LEU A 49 3.99 7.24 -3.02
N GLU A 50 3.91 8.40 -3.67
CA GLU A 50 2.67 9.16 -3.79
C GLU A 50 1.56 8.35 -4.48
N GLN A 51 1.89 7.68 -5.59
CA GLN A 51 0.94 6.83 -6.30
C GLN A 51 0.50 5.64 -5.45
N GLU A 52 1.43 4.98 -4.77
CA GLU A 52 1.12 3.86 -3.86
C GLU A 52 0.18 4.31 -2.73
N LEU A 53 0.45 5.45 -2.11
CA LEU A 53 -0.41 6.01 -1.05
C LEU A 53 -1.81 6.37 -1.56
N ARG A 54 -1.94 6.91 -2.79
CA ARG A 54 -3.26 7.11 -3.42
C ARG A 54 -4.00 5.81 -3.65
N GLU A 55 -3.29 4.76 -4.07
CA GLU A 55 -3.91 3.43 -4.27
C GLU A 55 -4.36 2.82 -2.94
N TRP A 56 -3.68 3.12 -1.84
CA TRP A 56 -4.08 2.64 -0.52
C TRP A 56 -5.18 3.49 0.12
N GLN A 57 -5.22 4.79 -0.20
CA GLN A 57 -6.32 5.68 0.20
C GLN A 57 -7.63 5.34 -0.51
N ALA A 58 -7.56 4.83 -1.75
CA ALA A 58 -8.75 4.50 -2.49
C ALA A 58 -9.57 3.44 -1.71
N PRO A 59 -10.89 3.64 -1.50
CA PRO A 59 -11.71 2.58 -0.95
C PRO A 59 -11.54 1.36 -1.86
N CYS A 60 -11.20 0.21 -1.27
CA CYS A 60 -11.06 -1.07 -1.97
C CYS A 60 -12.38 -1.42 -2.71
N GLY A 61 -12.60 -0.82 -3.88
CA GLY A 61 -13.90 -0.79 -4.53
C GLY A 61 -13.91 -0.29 -5.98
N THR A 62 -12.82 0.31 -6.48
CA THR A 62 -12.73 0.65 -7.91
C THR A 62 -11.36 0.28 -8.47
N GLY A 63 -10.98 -0.99 -8.30
CA GLY A 63 -10.07 -1.63 -9.23
C GLY A 63 -10.77 -1.69 -10.59
N GLY A 64 -10.33 -0.83 -11.51
CA GLY A 64 -10.58 -0.88 -12.96
C GLY A 64 -11.77 -1.70 -13.46
N ASP A 65 -12.98 -1.13 -13.39
CA ASP A 65 -14.06 -1.45 -14.33
C ASP A 65 -14.55 -0.16 -15.00
N ALA A 66 -13.65 0.45 -15.78
CA ALA A 66 -14.03 1.29 -16.91
C ALA A 66 -13.64 0.56 -18.20
N SER A 67 -14.05 -0.70 -18.30
CA SER A 67 -14.24 -1.39 -19.57
C SER A 67 -15.61 -2.04 -19.50
N PRO A 68 -16.65 -1.49 -20.16
CA PRO A 68 -17.97 -2.08 -20.18
C PRO A 68 -17.90 -3.35 -21.02
N GLY A 69 -17.51 -4.48 -20.43
CA GLY A 69 -17.19 -5.65 -21.23
C GLY A 69 -16.76 -6.89 -20.47
N GLY A 70 -17.64 -7.45 -19.65
CA GLY A 70 -17.75 -8.91 -19.56
C GLY A 70 -17.04 -9.63 -18.41
N LEU A 71 -17.88 -10.05 -17.45
CA LEU A 71 -17.97 -11.42 -16.90
C LEU A 71 -16.69 -12.23 -16.55
N HIS A 72 -16.64 -12.60 -15.27
CA HIS A 72 -16.19 -13.90 -14.72
C HIS A 72 -14.71 -14.34 -14.88
N HIS A 73 -13.97 -14.36 -13.77
CA HIS A 73 -13.21 -15.56 -13.41
C HIS A 73 -13.10 -15.73 -11.89
N LEU A 74 -13.94 -16.61 -11.35
CA LEU A 74 -13.88 -17.15 -10.01
C LEU A 74 -12.53 -17.89 -9.81
N ALA A 75 -11.85 -17.69 -8.69
CA ALA A 75 -10.76 -18.57 -8.24
C ALA A 75 -11.26 -20.04 -8.11
N PRO A 76 -10.43 -21.12 -8.20
CA PRO A 76 -9.34 -21.37 -7.25
C PRO A 76 -8.12 -22.20 -7.75
N ASN A 77 -7.04 -22.16 -6.95
CA ASN A 77 -5.94 -23.12 -6.81
C ASN A 77 -5.51 -24.04 -8.00
N PRO A 78 -4.33 -23.85 -8.61
CA PRO A 78 -3.71 -24.90 -9.41
C PRO A 78 -3.18 -26.01 -8.47
N GLY A 79 -4.03 -27.01 -8.25
CA GLY A 79 -3.67 -28.28 -7.61
C GLY A 79 -2.53 -28.94 -8.36
N PHE A 80 -1.47 -29.23 -7.60
CA PHE A 80 -0.25 -29.94 -7.98
C PHE A 80 -0.56 -31.37 -8.47
N ASN A 81 -0.81 -31.58 -9.77
CA ASN A 81 -1.00 -32.92 -10.35
C ASN A 81 0.24 -33.42 -11.13
N LYS A 82 1.20 -33.92 -10.35
CA LYS A 82 1.93 -35.21 -10.49
C LYS A 82 1.94 -35.87 -11.88
N LEU A 83 2.98 -35.62 -12.68
CA LEU A 83 3.44 -36.50 -13.76
C LEU A 83 4.97 -36.66 -13.68
N ASN A 84 5.42 -37.52 -12.75
CA ASN A 84 6.79 -38.04 -12.79
C ASN A 84 6.85 -39.11 -13.87
N ALA A 85 7.32 -38.72 -15.05
CA ALA A 85 7.84 -39.64 -16.06
C ALA A 85 9.01 -40.41 -15.45
N LYS A 86 8.85 -41.72 -15.28
CA LYS A 86 9.97 -42.64 -15.07
C LYS A 86 10.27 -43.26 -16.42
N HIS A 87 11.46 -42.98 -16.95
CA HIS A 87 12.06 -43.64 -18.10
C HIS A 87 13.01 -44.72 -17.58
#